data_AF-A0A4U0QL02-F1
#
_entry.id   AF-A0A4U0QL02-F1
#
_cell.length_a   1.000
_cell.length_b   1.000
_cell.length_c   1.000
_cell.angle_alpha   90.00
_cell.angle_beta   90.00
_cell.angle_gamma   90.00
#
_symmetry.space_group_name_H-M   'P 1'
#
loop_
_entity.id
_entity.type
_entity.pdbx_description
1 polymer ?
#
loop_
_entity_poly.entity_id
_entity_poly.type
_entity_poly.pdbx_seq_one_letter_code
_entity_poly.pdbx_strand_id
1 'polypeptide(L)'
;MTQFGRALSEFNIEILCANSSQAKGRVERANRTLQDRLVKELRLAGISDMAAANSFLPGFMAHHKLRFLQALARPDNRHRPSTLDASRLSDILCVCDQRQVGKSLVVHYERMKFILKDGEHARNAIGRYVESYSYPDRSLEIRWKDISLPYRISDPAQQRVTHAAVTENKRLSEVLAHVMAARRLPRRRSDQLANSAADTR
;
A
#
# COMPACT_ATOMS: atom_id res chain seq x y z
N MET A 1 13.75 -9.05 -11.18
CA MET A 1 12.74 -8.59 -12.18
C MET A 1 12.10 -7.32 -11.63
N THR A 2 11.90 -6.28 -12.45
CA THR A 2 11.27 -5.02 -12.01
C THR A 2 9.74 -5.16 -11.95
N GLN A 3 9.05 -4.28 -11.21
CA GLN A 3 7.57 -4.25 -11.16
C GLN A 3 6.96 -4.14 -12.57
N PHE A 4 7.54 -3.27 -13.40
CA PHE A 4 7.13 -3.10 -14.78
C PHE A 4 7.34 -4.37 -15.62
N GLY A 5 8.50 -5.02 -15.48
CA GLY A 5 8.79 -6.27 -16.19
C GLY A 5 7.86 -7.41 -15.78
N ARG A 6 7.54 -7.50 -14.48
CA ARG A 6 6.54 -8.45 -13.95
C ARG A 6 5.19 -8.24 -14.62
N ALA A 7 4.67 -7.01 -14.60
CA ALA A 7 3.38 -6.69 -15.17
C ALA A 7 3.31 -7.04 -16.67
N LEU A 8 4.34 -6.68 -17.45
CA LEU A 8 4.39 -7.00 -18.88
C LEU A 8 4.46 -8.49 -19.15
N SER A 9 5.22 -9.25 -18.34
CA SER A 9 5.23 -10.71 -18.44
C SER A 9 3.84 -11.31 -18.18
N GLU A 10 3.11 -10.81 -17.18
CA GLU A 10 1.75 -11.28 -16.88
C GLU A 10 0.74 -10.87 -17.97
N PHE A 11 0.96 -9.76 -18.66
CA PHE A 11 0.20 -9.36 -19.84
C PHE A 11 0.58 -10.13 -21.11
N ASN A 12 1.62 -10.97 -21.05
CA ASN A 12 2.24 -11.60 -22.23
C ASN A 12 2.66 -10.55 -23.29
N ILE A 13 3.26 -9.46 -22.83
CA ILE A 13 3.82 -8.38 -23.64
C ILE A 13 5.34 -8.47 -23.58
N GLU A 14 5.96 -8.66 -24.75
CA GLU A 14 7.41 -8.63 -24.88
C GLU A 14 7.93 -7.19 -24.87
N ILE A 15 8.99 -6.93 -24.09
CA ILE A 15 9.66 -5.64 -24.07
C ILE A 15 10.66 -5.59 -25.23
N LEU A 16 10.36 -4.75 -26.20
CA LEU A 16 11.30 -4.41 -27.26
C LEU A 16 12.03 -3.11 -26.88
N CYS A 17 13.26 -3.23 -26.42
CA CYS A 17 14.09 -2.06 -26.13
C CYS A 17 14.43 -1.30 -27.43
N ALA A 18 14.17 0.01 -27.44
CA ALA A 18 14.54 0.89 -28.53
C ALA A 18 16.07 1.08 -28.57
N ASN A 19 16.77 0.16 -29.22
CA ASN A 19 18.23 0.18 -29.34
C ASN A 19 18.73 1.16 -30.43
N SER A 20 17.83 1.90 -31.10
CA SER A 20 18.17 2.91 -32.10
C SER A 20 17.78 4.32 -31.67
N SER A 21 18.60 5.29 -32.06
CA SER A 21 18.36 6.71 -31.83
C SER A 21 17.12 7.22 -32.55
N GLN A 22 16.73 6.63 -33.68
CA GLN A 22 15.49 6.99 -34.41
C GLN A 22 14.23 6.59 -33.64
N ALA A 23 14.23 5.44 -32.96
CA ALA A 23 13.12 4.98 -32.13
C ALA A 23 13.02 5.82 -30.84
N LYS A 24 14.15 6.03 -30.16
CA LYS A 24 14.21 6.79 -28.91
C LYS A 24 14.00 8.30 -29.10
N GLY A 25 14.58 8.87 -30.15
CA GLY A 25 14.61 10.32 -30.40
C GLY A 25 13.27 10.95 -30.78
N ARG A 26 12.26 10.17 -31.22
CA ARG A 26 10.89 10.69 -31.39
C ARG A 26 10.20 10.89 -30.03
N VAL A 27 10.29 9.89 -29.16
CA VAL A 27 9.72 9.91 -27.82
C VAL A 27 10.38 11.00 -26.98
N GLU A 28 11.70 11.11 -27.02
CA GLU A 28 12.44 12.15 -26.29
C GLU A 28 12.06 13.57 -26.73
N ARG A 29 11.85 13.81 -28.04
CA ARG A 29 11.40 15.11 -28.53
C ARG A 29 9.99 15.45 -28.04
N ALA A 30 9.07 14.50 -28.11
CA ALA A 30 7.70 14.71 -27.61
C ALA A 30 7.70 14.98 -26.10
N ASN A 31 8.45 14.18 -25.32
CA ASN A 31 8.57 14.36 -23.88
C ASN A 31 9.17 15.71 -23.52
N ARG A 32 10.22 16.16 -24.21
CA ARG A 32 10.81 17.49 -23.99
C ARG A 32 9.81 18.61 -24.27
N THR A 33 9.05 18.52 -25.36
CA THR A 33 8.01 19.51 -25.68
C THR A 33 6.93 19.55 -24.61
N LEU A 34 6.46 18.40 -24.14
CA LEU A 34 5.45 18.32 -23.10
C LEU A 34 5.99 18.82 -21.75
N GLN A 35 7.20 18.42 -21.35
CA GLN A 35 7.82 18.85 -20.08
C GLN A 35 8.09 20.35 -20.02
N ASP A 36 8.40 21.00 -21.15
CA ASP A 36 8.55 22.46 -21.19
C ASP A 36 7.18 23.16 -21.24
N ARG A 37 6.31 22.76 -22.17
CA ARG A 37 5.07 23.49 -22.46
C ARG A 37 3.97 23.24 -21.44
N LEU A 38 3.74 22.00 -21.01
CA LEU A 38 2.69 21.68 -20.04
C LEU A 38 2.92 22.44 -18.72
N VAL A 39 4.17 22.51 -18.26
CA VAL A 39 4.51 23.23 -17.02
C VAL A 39 4.20 24.73 -17.14
N LYS A 40 4.46 25.33 -18.30
CA LYS A 40 4.13 26.75 -18.57
C LYS A 40 2.62 26.98 -18.62
N GLU A 41 1.87 26.11 -19.28
CA GLU A 41 0.41 26.21 -19.40
C GLU A 41 -0.27 26.04 -18.03
N LEU A 42 0.19 25.08 -17.21
CA LEU A 42 -0.27 24.93 -15.82
C LEU A 42 0.00 26.20 -15.01
N ARG A 43 1.17 26.81 -15.17
CA ARG A 43 1.53 28.07 -14.50
C ARG A 43 0.66 29.24 -14.96
N LEU A 44 0.39 29.37 -16.26
CA LEU A 44 -0.49 30.40 -16.81
C LEU A 44 -1.94 30.24 -16.32
N ALA A 45 -2.38 29.00 -16.12
CA ALA A 45 -3.67 28.69 -15.53
C ALA A 45 -3.72 28.83 -13.99
N GLY A 46 -2.59 29.17 -13.34
CA GLY A 46 -2.51 29.32 -11.89
C GLY A 46 -2.68 28.01 -11.11
N ILE A 47 -2.41 26.87 -11.74
CA ILE A 47 -2.63 25.54 -11.14
C ILE A 47 -1.43 25.14 -10.29
N SER A 48 -1.69 24.79 -9.02
CA SER A 48 -0.65 24.35 -8.07
C SER A 48 -0.96 23.04 -7.35
N ASP A 49 -2.07 22.37 -7.68
CA ASP A 49 -2.46 21.10 -7.07
C ASP A 49 -2.75 20.02 -8.13
N MET A 50 -2.68 18.76 -7.68
CA MET A 50 -2.81 17.60 -8.56
C MET A 50 -4.23 17.44 -9.12
N ALA A 51 -5.26 17.80 -8.36
CA ALA A 51 -6.64 17.63 -8.79
C ALA A 51 -6.97 18.58 -9.95
N ALA A 52 -6.66 19.87 -9.78
CA ALA A 52 -6.83 20.88 -10.82
C ALA A 52 -5.98 20.57 -12.07
N ALA A 53 -4.75 20.08 -11.88
CA ALA A 53 -3.92 19.63 -13.00
C ALA A 53 -4.57 18.47 -13.77
N ASN A 54 -5.08 17.45 -13.08
CA ASN A 54 -5.77 16.32 -13.71
C ASN A 54 -7.03 16.76 -14.48
N SER A 55 -7.79 17.74 -13.96
CA SER A 55 -8.94 18.31 -14.67
C SER A 55 -8.53 19.12 -15.91
N PHE A 56 -7.35 19.77 -15.89
CA PHE A 56 -6.85 20.58 -17.00
C PHE A 56 -6.30 19.73 -18.17
N LEU A 57 -5.67 18.58 -17.86
CA LEU A 57 -4.95 17.76 -18.84
C LEU A 57 -5.76 17.36 -20.09
N PRO A 58 -7.04 16.94 -20.01
CA PRO A 58 -7.82 16.59 -21.20
C PRO A 58 -7.96 17.75 -22.19
N GLY A 59 -8.21 18.97 -21.69
CA GLY A 59 -8.33 20.17 -22.50
C GLY A 59 -7.01 20.56 -23.16
N PHE A 60 -5.92 20.53 -22.39
CA PHE A 60 -4.58 20.75 -22.92
C PHE A 60 -4.23 19.73 -24.02
N MET A 61 -4.51 18.44 -23.80
CA MET A 61 -4.23 17.39 -24.76
C MET A 61 -5.06 17.55 -26.04
N ALA A 62 -6.33 17.96 -25.94
CA ALA A 62 -7.16 18.26 -27.11
C ALA A 62 -6.57 19.41 -27.93
N HIS A 63 -6.23 20.52 -27.27
CA HIS A 63 -5.61 21.67 -27.92
C HIS A 63 -4.25 21.35 -28.55
N HIS A 64 -3.43 20.57 -27.86
CA HIS A 64 -2.13 20.14 -28.34
C HIS A 64 -2.27 19.22 -29.57
N LYS A 65 -3.22 18.28 -29.55
CA LYS A 65 -3.52 17.40 -30.68
C LYS A 65 -3.99 18.19 -31.90
N LEU A 66 -4.84 19.20 -31.74
CA LEU A 66 -5.28 20.05 -32.86
C LEU A 66 -4.12 20.70 -33.61
N ARG A 67 -3.05 21.07 -32.91
CA ARG A 67 -1.90 21.77 -33.51
C ARG A 67 -0.85 20.82 -34.08
N PHE A 68 -0.66 19.64 -33.46
CA PHE A 68 0.53 18.82 -33.71
C PHE A 68 0.23 17.35 -34.04
N LEU A 69 -1.03 16.92 -34.03
CA LEU A 69 -1.36 15.54 -34.37
C LEU A 69 -1.10 15.31 -35.86
N GLN A 70 -0.21 14.37 -36.15
CA GLN A 70 -0.04 13.84 -37.49
C GLN A 70 -1.06 12.73 -37.72
N ALA A 71 -1.75 12.76 -38.86
CA ALA A 71 -2.67 11.69 -39.23
C ALA A 71 -1.92 10.35 -39.31
N LEU A 72 -2.55 9.30 -38.75
CA LEU A 72 -2.01 7.95 -38.84
C LEU A 72 -2.02 7.52 -40.31
N ALA A 73 -0.92 6.94 -40.78
CA ALA A 73 -0.85 6.38 -42.13
C ALA A 73 -1.87 5.23 -42.34
N ARG A 74 -2.24 4.54 -41.25
CA ARG A 74 -3.30 3.52 -41.23
C ARG A 74 -4.13 3.72 -39.96
N PRO A 75 -5.43 4.08 -40.06
CA PRO A 75 -6.26 4.39 -38.90
C PRO A 75 -6.85 3.16 -38.22
N ASP A 76 -6.72 1.97 -38.83
CA ASP A 76 -7.30 0.73 -38.30
C ASP A 76 -6.80 0.43 -36.89
N ASN A 77 -7.72 0.11 -35.98
CA ASN A 77 -7.36 -0.37 -34.65
C ASN A 77 -6.73 -1.77 -34.77
N ARG A 78 -5.43 -1.87 -34.47
CA ARG A 78 -4.66 -3.12 -34.47
C ARG A 78 -4.42 -3.68 -33.06
N HIS A 79 -5.01 -3.07 -32.03
CA HIS A 79 -4.85 -3.53 -30.66
C HIS A 79 -5.60 -4.85 -30.44
N ARG A 80 -4.95 -5.78 -29.71
CA ARG A 80 -5.61 -6.98 -29.21
C ARG A 80 -6.61 -6.59 -28.11
N PRO A 81 -7.88 -7.01 -28.18
CA PRO A 81 -8.81 -6.77 -27.09
C PRO A 81 -8.36 -7.52 -25.82
N SER A 82 -8.48 -6.87 -24.67
CA SER A 82 -8.22 -7.51 -23.38
C SER A 82 -9.37 -8.43 -23.02
N THR A 83 -9.06 -9.68 -22.67
CA THR A 83 -10.01 -10.64 -22.09
C THR A 83 -9.89 -10.72 -20.56
N LEU A 84 -9.06 -9.88 -19.95
CA LEU A 84 -8.81 -9.87 -18.51
C LEU A 84 -9.93 -9.11 -17.79
N ASP A 85 -10.37 -9.67 -16.68
CA ASP A 85 -11.28 -9.04 -15.73
C ASP A 85 -10.58 -7.95 -14.90
N ALA A 86 -11.37 -7.05 -14.32
CA ALA A 86 -10.85 -5.90 -13.59
C ALA A 86 -10.02 -6.28 -12.35
N SER A 87 -10.39 -7.36 -11.65
CA SER A 87 -9.60 -7.88 -10.52
C SER A 87 -8.24 -8.37 -10.98
N ARG A 88 -8.17 -9.14 -12.07
CA ARG A 88 -6.90 -9.62 -12.61
C ARG A 88 -6.01 -8.48 -13.10
N LEU A 89 -6.58 -7.46 -13.73
CA LEU A 89 -5.85 -6.24 -14.10
C LEU A 89 -5.25 -5.54 -12.87
N SER A 90 -6.01 -5.46 -11.79
CA SER A 90 -5.57 -4.81 -10.54
C SER A 90 -4.39 -5.57 -9.91
N ASP A 91 -4.42 -6.90 -9.90
CA ASP A 91 -3.33 -7.75 -9.39
C ASP A 91 -2.05 -7.61 -10.22
N ILE A 92 -2.17 -7.50 -11.54
CA ILE A 92 -1.03 -7.34 -12.45
C ILE A 92 -0.39 -5.96 -12.27
N LEU A 93 -1.22 -4.92 -12.13
CA LEU A 93 -0.78 -3.52 -12.08
C LEU A 93 -0.40 -3.03 -10.68
N CYS A 94 -0.64 -3.82 -9.63
CA CYS A 94 -0.25 -3.48 -8.28
C CYS A 94 1.29 -3.50 -8.11
N VAL A 95 1.78 -2.99 -6.99
CA VAL A 95 3.16 -3.20 -6.57
C VAL A 95 3.23 -4.53 -5.82
N CYS A 96 4.06 -5.47 -6.26
CA CYS A 96 4.22 -6.76 -5.60
C CYS A 96 5.65 -6.96 -5.09
N ASP A 97 5.81 -7.07 -3.78
CA ASP A 97 7.10 -7.32 -3.14
C ASP A 97 7.11 -8.65 -2.39
N GLN A 98 8.29 -9.24 -2.24
CA GLN A 98 8.47 -10.38 -1.36
C GLN A 98 8.89 -9.93 0.03
N ARG A 99 8.21 -10.45 1.06
CA ARG A 99 8.46 -10.16 2.47
C ARG A 99 8.62 -11.45 3.25
N GLN A 100 9.58 -11.51 4.16
CA GLN A 100 9.76 -12.68 5.01
C GLN A 100 8.78 -12.65 6.19
N VAL A 101 8.18 -13.81 6.49
CA VAL A 101 7.34 -13.97 7.69
C VAL A 101 8.23 -14.31 8.90
N GLY A 102 8.17 -13.47 9.93
CA GLY A 102 8.87 -13.71 11.19
C GLY A 102 8.28 -14.86 12.00
N LYS A 103 9.02 -15.35 13.01
CA LYS A 103 8.60 -16.45 13.90
C LYS A 103 7.27 -16.17 14.63
N SER A 104 6.97 -14.90 14.87
CA SER A 104 5.74 -14.45 15.53
C SER A 104 4.60 -14.10 14.55
N LEU A 105 4.63 -14.63 13.31
CA LEU A 105 3.66 -14.34 12.26
C LEU A 105 3.59 -12.85 11.89
N VAL A 106 4.73 -12.16 11.95
CA VAL A 106 4.83 -10.73 11.62
C VAL A 106 5.50 -10.54 10.28
N VAL A 107 4.88 -9.72 9.43
CA VAL A 107 5.42 -9.22 8.17
C VAL A 107 5.64 -7.71 8.31
N HIS A 108 6.80 -7.23 7.87
CA HIS A 108 7.12 -5.81 7.88
C HIS A 108 6.92 -5.21 6.49
N TYR A 109 6.16 -4.12 6.41
CA TYR A 109 5.90 -3.39 5.16
C TYR A 109 5.75 -1.89 5.46
N GLU A 110 6.46 -1.04 4.71
CA GLU A 110 6.45 0.43 4.86
C GLU A 110 6.48 0.94 6.32
N ARG A 111 7.39 0.37 7.14
CA ARG A 111 7.58 0.66 8.58
C ARG A 111 6.43 0.22 9.49
N MET A 112 5.37 -0.36 8.95
CA MET A 112 4.28 -0.97 9.70
C MET A 112 4.54 -2.46 9.94
N LYS A 113 3.90 -2.99 10.98
CA LYS A 113 3.91 -4.41 11.31
C LYS A 113 2.53 -5.00 11.00
N PHE A 114 2.52 -6.01 10.14
CA PHE A 114 1.34 -6.77 9.77
C PHE A 114 1.40 -8.11 10.49
N ILE A 115 0.48 -8.33 11.42
CA ILE A 115 0.42 -9.57 12.21
C ILE A 115 -0.58 -10.48 11.51
N LEU A 116 -0.09 -11.56 10.90
CA LEU A 116 -0.92 -12.55 10.23
C LEU A 116 -1.81 -13.27 11.27
N LYS A 117 -3.05 -13.55 10.89
CA LYS A 117 -3.95 -14.39 11.68
C LYS A 117 -3.37 -15.80 11.71
N ASP A 118 -3.33 -16.39 12.91
CA ASP A 118 -2.87 -17.76 13.06
C ASP A 118 -3.79 -18.71 12.27
N GLY A 119 -3.17 -19.48 11.38
CA GLY A 119 -3.80 -20.42 10.48
C GLY A 119 -2.74 -21.35 9.92
N GLU A 120 -3.15 -22.49 9.36
CA GLU A 120 -2.23 -23.51 8.84
C GLU A 120 -1.25 -22.95 7.81
N HIS A 121 -1.76 -22.21 6.81
CA HIS A 121 -0.93 -21.58 5.78
C HIS A 121 0.02 -20.52 6.36
N ALA A 122 -0.43 -19.73 7.34
CA ALA A 122 0.41 -18.72 7.98
C ALA A 122 1.54 -19.35 8.80
N ARG A 123 1.27 -20.45 9.53
CA ARG A 123 2.31 -21.21 10.25
C ARG A 123 3.32 -21.84 9.30
N ASN A 124 2.85 -22.41 8.20
CA ASN A 124 3.71 -23.02 7.18
C ASN A 124 4.55 -21.96 6.43
N ALA A 125 4.10 -20.70 6.41
CA ALA A 125 4.82 -19.58 5.83
C ALA A 125 5.93 -19.02 6.75
N ILE A 126 6.02 -19.43 8.02
CA ILE A 126 7.05 -18.92 8.95
C ILE A 126 8.45 -19.16 8.39
N GLY A 127 9.26 -18.09 8.35
CA GLY A 127 10.62 -18.09 7.80
C GLY A 127 10.68 -18.10 6.27
N ARG A 128 9.54 -18.23 5.58
CA ARG A 128 9.42 -18.17 4.13
C ARG A 128 9.08 -16.75 3.66
N TYR A 129 9.25 -16.54 2.36
CA TYR A 129 8.81 -15.32 1.70
C TYR A 129 7.34 -15.45 1.28
N VAL A 130 6.59 -14.39 1.54
CA VAL A 130 5.21 -14.17 1.10
C VAL A 130 5.19 -12.97 0.17
N GLU A 131 4.17 -12.88 -0.67
CA GLU A 131 3.99 -11.78 -1.61
C GLU A 131 3.06 -10.73 -0.99
N SER A 132 3.46 -9.46 -1.04
CA SER A 132 2.64 -8.34 -0.62
C SER A 132 2.20 -7.54 -1.83
N TYR A 133 0.88 -7.52 -2.10
CA TYR A 133 0.22 -6.82 -3.19
C TYR A 133 -0.28 -5.48 -2.66
N SER A 134 0.35 -4.38 -3.07
CA SER A 134 -0.06 -3.02 -2.72
C SER A 134 -0.75 -2.35 -3.90
N TYR A 135 -2.02 -2.02 -3.70
CA TYR A 135 -2.89 -1.45 -4.73
C TYR A 135 -2.87 0.09 -4.69
N PRO A 136 -3.30 0.77 -5.77
CA PRO A 136 -3.29 2.24 -5.85
C PRO A 136 -4.15 2.95 -4.80
N ASP A 137 -5.18 2.27 -4.28
CA ASP A 137 -6.04 2.75 -3.18
C ASP A 137 -5.39 2.61 -1.80
N ARG A 138 -4.12 2.15 -1.75
CA ARG A 138 -3.34 1.84 -0.55
C ARG A 138 -3.81 0.61 0.23
N SER A 139 -4.72 -0.19 -0.33
CA SER A 139 -5.00 -1.50 0.23
C SER A 139 -3.78 -2.42 0.05
N LEU A 140 -3.60 -3.33 1.01
CA LEU A 140 -2.51 -4.31 1.00
C LEU A 140 -3.11 -5.70 1.14
N GLU A 141 -2.66 -6.62 0.31
CA GLU A 141 -2.95 -8.04 0.47
C GLU A 141 -1.65 -8.81 0.65
N ILE A 142 -1.64 -9.81 1.54
CA ILE A 142 -0.50 -10.68 1.74
C ILE A 142 -0.91 -12.08 1.28
N ARG A 143 -0.18 -12.66 0.32
CA ARG A 143 -0.46 -13.98 -0.25
C ARG A 143 0.71 -14.93 -0.06
N TRP A 144 0.40 -16.21 0.15
CA TRP A 144 1.38 -17.29 0.13
C TRP A 144 0.85 -18.45 -0.71
N LYS A 145 1.56 -18.79 -1.80
CA LYS A 145 1.10 -19.80 -2.78
C LYS A 145 -0.31 -19.50 -3.29
N ASP A 146 -0.55 -18.25 -3.68
CA ASP A 146 -1.85 -17.74 -4.15
C ASP A 146 -2.97 -17.75 -3.10
N ILE A 147 -2.67 -18.07 -1.83
CA ILE A 147 -3.65 -18.04 -0.74
C ILE A 147 -3.49 -16.74 0.05
N SER A 148 -4.60 -15.99 0.16
CA SER A 148 -4.66 -14.78 0.96
C SER A 148 -4.49 -15.09 2.46
N LEU A 149 -3.59 -14.37 3.11
CA LEU A 149 -3.30 -14.47 4.54
C LEU A 149 -3.90 -13.26 5.27
N PRO A 150 -5.01 -13.43 6.00
CA PRO A 150 -5.61 -12.34 6.76
C PRO A 150 -4.64 -11.81 7.80
N TYR A 151 -4.67 -10.51 8.06
CA TYR A 151 -3.77 -9.87 9.00
C TYR A 151 -4.48 -8.77 9.78
N ARG A 152 -3.80 -8.30 10.84
CA ARG A 152 -4.12 -7.04 11.53
C ARG A 152 -2.89 -6.14 11.54
N ILE A 153 -3.12 -4.83 11.44
CA ILE A 153 -2.05 -3.84 11.46
C ILE A 153 -1.73 -3.50 12.93
N SER A 154 -0.44 -3.49 13.27
CA SER A 154 0.06 -2.99 14.54
C SER A 154 0.81 -1.69 14.26
N ASP A 155 0.21 -0.57 14.63
CA ASP A 155 0.81 0.76 14.49
C ASP A 155 1.82 1.02 15.61
N PRO A 156 3.11 1.29 15.30
CA PRO A 156 4.09 1.71 16.29
C PRO A 156 3.71 3.03 17.00
N ALA A 157 2.90 3.90 16.40
CA ALA A 157 2.46 5.16 17.03
C ALA A 157 1.50 4.93 18.20
N GLN A 158 0.71 3.85 18.17
CA GLN A 158 -0.08 3.39 19.32
C GLN A 158 0.79 2.78 20.44
N GLN A 159 2.03 2.42 20.09
CA GLN A 159 3.05 1.91 21.00
C GLN A 159 4.08 2.98 21.37
N ARG A 160 3.70 4.26 21.34
CA ARG A 160 4.35 5.23 22.24
C ARG A 160 3.91 4.86 23.65
N VAL A 161 4.68 3.98 24.28
CA VAL A 161 4.79 3.92 25.73
C VAL A 161 4.95 5.38 26.15
N THR A 162 3.96 5.94 26.83
CA THR A 162 4.13 7.22 27.51
C THR A 162 5.43 7.07 28.28
N HIS A 163 6.46 7.85 27.94
CA HIS A 163 7.65 7.93 28.75
C HIS A 163 7.13 8.32 30.13
N ALA A 164 6.98 7.33 31.03
CA ALA A 164 6.65 7.59 32.41
C ALA A 164 7.73 8.57 32.86
N ALA A 165 7.29 9.73 33.37
CA ALA A 165 8.14 10.84 33.75
C ALA A 165 9.45 10.30 34.32
N VAL A 166 10.57 10.60 33.65
CA VAL A 166 11.89 10.09 34.03
C VAL A 166 12.09 10.45 35.50
N THR A 167 11.98 9.47 36.37
CA THR A 167 12.14 9.65 37.81
C THR A 167 13.63 9.54 38.10
N GLU A 168 14.16 10.49 38.87
CA GLU A 168 15.56 10.48 39.30
C GLU A 168 15.89 9.13 39.97
N ASN A 169 17.09 8.60 39.69
CA ASN A 169 17.53 7.28 40.16
C ASN A 169 17.39 7.09 41.68
N LYS A 170 17.46 8.18 42.45
CA LYS A 170 17.26 8.20 43.91
C LYS A 170 15.84 7.82 44.37
N ARG A 171 14.82 7.97 43.51
CA ARG A 171 13.40 7.67 43.82
C ARG A 171 12.88 6.42 43.11
N LEU A 172 13.72 5.77 42.30
CA LEU A 172 13.34 4.63 41.47
C LEU A 172 12.90 3.42 42.30
N SER A 173 13.59 3.15 43.42
CA SER A 173 13.24 2.08 44.37
C SER A 173 11.89 2.32 45.05
N GLU A 174 11.58 3.56 45.40
CA GLU A 174 10.34 3.95 46.09
C GLU A 174 9.13 3.87 45.14
N VAL A 175 9.30 4.34 43.89
CA VAL A 175 8.28 4.22 42.83
C VAL A 175 8.04 2.77 42.45
N LEU A 176 9.09 1.95 42.35
CA LEU A 176 8.95 0.51 42.09
C LEU A 176 8.25 -0.22 43.25
N ALA A 177 8.55 0.13 44.50
CA ALA A 177 7.86 -0.40 45.67
C ALA A 177 6.37 -0.04 45.66
N HIS A 178 6.02 1.20 45.32
CA HIS A 178 4.64 1.66 45.23
C HIS A 178 3.86 0.97 44.09
N VAL A 179 4.49 0.76 42.93
CA VAL A 179 3.89 0.03 41.79
C VAL A 179 3.71 -1.46 42.12
N MET A 180 4.67 -2.08 42.81
CA MET A 180 4.55 -3.46 43.27
C MET A 180 3.49 -3.63 44.36
N ALA A 181 3.37 -2.67 45.29
CA ALA A 181 2.33 -2.66 46.31
C ALA A 181 0.94 -2.50 45.70
N ALA A 182 0.78 -1.60 44.72
CA ALA A 182 -0.47 -1.42 43.98
C ALA A 182 -0.87 -2.67 43.17
N ARG A 183 0.11 -3.47 42.72
CA ARG A 183 -0.13 -4.77 42.06
C ARG A 183 -0.42 -5.92 43.03
N ARG A 184 -0.06 -5.79 44.30
CA ARG A 184 -0.26 -6.80 45.35
C ARG A 184 -1.59 -6.68 46.09
N LEU A 185 -2.34 -5.59 45.94
CA LEU A 185 -3.73 -5.59 46.39
C LEU A 185 -4.53 -6.58 45.52
N PRO A 186 -5.21 -7.56 46.12
CA PRO A 186 -6.09 -8.42 45.35
C PRO A 186 -7.16 -7.53 44.71
N ARG A 187 -7.37 -7.68 43.40
CA ARG A 187 -8.59 -7.21 42.75
C ARG A 187 -9.74 -7.77 43.58
N ARG A 188 -10.46 -6.92 44.32
CA ARG A 188 -11.66 -7.33 45.07
C ARG A 188 -12.55 -8.09 44.09
N ARG A 189 -12.70 -9.40 44.31
CA ARG A 189 -13.87 -10.15 43.85
C ARG A 189 -15.07 -9.49 44.52
N SER A 190 -15.85 -8.73 43.77
CA SER A 190 -17.26 -8.58 44.07
C SER A 190 -17.94 -9.82 43.51
N ASP A 191 -17.96 -10.89 44.31
CA ASP A 191 -18.88 -12.00 44.10
C ASP A 191 -20.30 -11.53 44.42
N GLN A 192 -21.22 -12.14 43.69
CA GLN A 192 -22.67 -11.99 43.66
C GLN A 192 -23.34 -11.91 45.04
N LEU A 193 -24.42 -11.13 45.13
CA LEU A 193 -25.64 -11.46 45.87
C LEU A 193 -26.73 -10.40 45.56
N ALA A 194 -27.55 -10.69 44.56
CA ALA A 194 -28.95 -10.28 44.55
C ALA A 194 -29.74 -11.56 44.32
N ASN A 195 -30.04 -12.22 45.44
CA ASN A 195 -30.86 -13.41 45.50
C ASN A 195 -32.31 -13.04 45.16
N SER A 196 -32.98 -14.02 44.56
CA SER A 196 -34.41 -14.13 44.34
C SER A 196 -35.32 -13.56 45.43
N ALA A 197 -36.40 -12.91 45.02
CA ALA A 197 -37.77 -13.16 45.53
C ALA A 197 -38.78 -12.32 44.73
N ALA A 198 -39.68 -12.98 44.01
CA ALA A 198 -41.12 -12.67 43.94
C ALA A 198 -41.77 -13.41 42.76
N ASP A 199 -42.09 -14.68 43.03
CA ASP A 199 -43.21 -15.42 42.48
C ASP A 199 -44.52 -14.64 42.70
N THR A 200 -45.41 -14.50 41.70
CA THR A 200 -46.89 -14.45 41.82
C THR A 200 -47.56 -14.30 40.44
N ARG A 201 -48.27 -15.37 40.03
CA ARG A 201 -49.38 -15.49 39.05
C ARG A 201 -49.07 -15.59 37.56
#